data_AF-A0A2N5FTV1-F1
#
_entry.id   AF-A0A2N5FTV1-F1
#
_cell.length_a   1.000
_cell.length_b   1.000
_cell.length_c   1.000
_cell.angle_alpha   90.00
_cell.angle_beta   90.00
_cell.angle_gamma   90.00
#
_symmetry.space_group_name_H-M   'P 1'
#
loop_
_entity.id
_entity.type
_entity.pdbx_description
1 polymer ?
#
loop_
_entity_poly.entity_id
_entity_poly.type
_entity_poly.pdbx_seq_one_letter_code
_entity_poly.pdbx_strand_id
1 'polypeptide(L)'
;MLIVFLFLLAVPFYNRYIPVLKVPCRRVDEIPGDHVILDIRDYNEGYEERIPGAVNLPVPYIVRNLDDIPARKIHLICASPLERNMGVRLLQKNGFQVAGFTLSNKKCGGKELACCHKY
;
A
#
# COMPACT_ATOMS: atom_id res chain seq x y z
N MET A 1 -33.69 5.23 -13.12
CA MET A 1 -33.32 4.35 -11.99
C MET A 1 -32.25 3.32 -12.35
N LEU A 2 -32.36 2.63 -13.51
CA LEU A 2 -31.34 1.66 -13.96
C LEU A 2 -29.91 2.23 -14.06
N ILE A 3 -29.76 3.45 -14.59
CA ILE A 3 -28.46 4.13 -14.71
C ILE A 3 -27.82 4.37 -13.32
N VAL A 4 -28.60 4.84 -12.35
CA VAL A 4 -28.12 5.07 -10.97
C VAL A 4 -27.67 3.75 -10.35
N PHE A 5 -28.43 2.67 -10.57
CA PHE A 5 -28.07 1.34 -10.08
C PHE A 5 -26.77 0.82 -10.72
N LEU A 6 -26.60 1.02 -12.04
CA LEU A 6 -25.35 0.67 -12.74
C LEU A 6 -24.16 1.47 -12.20
N PHE A 7 -24.31 2.75 -11.90
CA PHE A 7 -23.24 3.55 -11.29
C PHE A 7 -22.92 3.09 -9.86
N LEU A 8 -23.92 2.84 -9.03
CA LEU A 8 -23.73 2.34 -7.65
C LEU A 8 -22.95 1.02 -7.62
N LEU A 9 -23.17 0.15 -8.60
CA LEU A 9 -22.40 -1.08 -8.76
C LEU A 9 -21.03 -0.82 -9.38
N ALA A 10 -20.93 -0.04 -10.47
CA ALA A 10 -19.68 0.13 -11.22
C ALA A 10 -18.58 0.87 -10.43
N VAL A 11 -18.93 1.86 -9.59
CA VAL A 11 -17.96 2.67 -8.83
C VAL A 11 -17.08 1.85 -7.87
N PRO A 12 -17.61 0.96 -7.02
CA PRO A 12 -16.76 0.12 -6.16
C PRO A 12 -15.89 -0.84 -6.97
N PHE A 13 -16.40 -1.42 -8.06
CA PHE A 13 -15.58 -2.23 -8.97
C PHE A 13 -14.46 -1.40 -9.60
N TYR A 14 -14.77 -0.20 -10.10
CA TYR A 14 -13.78 0.71 -10.67
C TYR A 14 -12.67 1.05 -9.65
N ASN A 15 -13.06 1.38 -8.42
CA ASN A 15 -12.11 1.70 -7.35
C ASN A 15 -11.23 0.51 -6.95
N ARG A 16 -11.74 -0.72 -7.10
CA ARG A 16 -11.06 -1.95 -6.73
C ARG A 16 -10.09 -2.44 -7.82
N TYR A 17 -10.51 -2.41 -9.08
CA TYR A 17 -9.78 -3.09 -10.16
C TYR A 17 -8.91 -2.16 -11.01
N ILE A 18 -9.22 -0.86 -11.08
CA ILE A 18 -8.46 0.06 -11.92
C ILE A 18 -7.16 0.48 -11.22
N PRO A 19 -5.99 0.34 -11.87
CA PRO A 19 -4.71 0.66 -11.28
C PRO A 19 -4.58 2.12 -10.91
N VAL A 20 -3.88 2.40 -9.81
CA VAL A 20 -3.43 3.75 -9.48
C VAL A 20 -2.27 4.14 -10.38
N LEU A 21 -2.38 5.29 -11.06
CA LEU A 21 -1.30 5.84 -11.88
C LEU A 21 -0.34 6.65 -11.00
N LYS A 22 0.92 6.78 -11.44
CA LYS A 22 1.95 7.68 -10.89
C LYS A 22 2.49 7.34 -9.49
N VAL A 23 2.36 6.10 -9.03
CA VAL A 23 3.10 5.61 -7.86
C VAL A 23 4.10 4.56 -8.33
N PRO A 24 5.41 4.84 -8.35
CA PRO A 24 6.41 3.89 -8.83
C PRO A 24 6.61 2.77 -7.81
N CYS A 25 6.95 1.56 -8.29
CA CYS A 25 7.51 0.58 -7.38
C CYS A 25 8.97 0.96 -7.08
N ARG A 26 9.36 0.91 -5.80
CA ARG A 26 10.75 1.08 -5.35
C ARG A 26 11.10 -0.05 -4.38
N ARG A 27 12.40 -0.31 -4.24
CA ARG A 27 12.91 -1.22 -3.23
C ARG A 27 12.98 -0.54 -1.86
N VAL A 28 12.98 -1.33 -0.79
CA VAL A 28 12.95 -0.80 0.58
C VAL A 28 14.25 -0.06 0.93
N ASP A 29 15.37 -0.47 0.35
CA ASP A 29 16.69 0.15 0.52
C ASP A 29 16.85 1.51 -0.17
N GLU A 30 15.93 1.86 -1.09
CA GLU A 30 15.95 3.12 -1.84
C GLU A 30 14.99 4.16 -1.27
N ILE A 31 14.36 3.88 -0.12
CA ILE A 31 13.38 4.77 0.51
C ILE A 31 14.12 5.91 1.23
N PRO A 32 13.79 7.19 0.93
CA PRO A 32 14.28 8.32 1.69
C PRO A 32 13.88 8.25 3.17
N GLY A 33 14.79 8.60 4.08
CA GLY A 33 14.56 8.51 5.53
C GLY A 33 13.47 9.44 6.09
N ASP A 34 12.98 10.40 5.31
CA ASP A 34 11.84 11.26 5.67
C ASP A 34 10.47 10.63 5.33
N HIS A 35 10.46 9.42 4.74
CA HIS A 35 9.23 8.69 4.43
C HIS A 35 8.89 7.71 5.55
N VAL A 36 7.61 7.64 5.90
CA VAL A 36 7.10 6.56 6.74
C VAL A 36 6.91 5.31 5.90
N ILE A 37 7.46 4.20 6.36
CA ILE A 37 7.18 2.89 5.79
C ILE A 37 5.88 2.39 6.41
N LEU A 38 4.84 2.26 5.60
CA LEU A 38 3.53 1.76 6.02
C LEU A 38 3.30 0.39 5.41
N ASP A 39 3.24 -0.63 6.25
CA ASP A 39 2.93 -2.00 5.87
C ASP A 39 1.43 -2.26 6.00
N ILE A 40 0.79 -2.53 4.87
CA ILE A 40 -0.67 -2.71 4.79
C ILE A 40 -1.07 -4.15 4.48
N ARG A 41 -0.11 -5.08 4.51
CA ARG A 41 -0.35 -6.52 4.34
C ARG A 41 -1.21 -7.05 5.49
N ASP A 42 -1.92 -8.14 5.25
CA ASP A 42 -2.60 -8.86 6.33
C ASP A 42 -1.58 -9.30 7.40
N TYR A 43 -2.01 -9.30 8.68
CA TYR A 43 -1.12 -9.59 9.80
C TYR A 43 -0.40 -10.94 9.68
N ASN A 44 -1.05 -11.94 9.07
CA ASN A 44 -0.45 -13.26 8.84
C ASN A 44 0.76 -13.19 7.89
N GLU A 45 0.71 -12.33 6.88
CA GLU A 45 1.81 -12.14 5.92
C GLU A 45 2.88 -11.16 6.45
N GLY A 46 2.46 -10.13 7.20
CA GLY A 46 3.37 -9.14 7.79
C GLY A 46 4.14 -9.66 9.01
N TYR A 47 3.69 -10.74 9.65
CA TYR A 47 4.35 -11.31 10.83
C TYR A 47 5.59 -12.12 10.49
N GLU A 48 5.57 -12.89 9.39
CA GLU A 48 6.69 -13.74 8.97
C GLU A 48 7.88 -12.92 8.43
N GLU A 49 7.61 -11.77 7.82
CA GLU A 49 8.62 -10.90 7.21
C GLU A 49 8.41 -9.44 7.65
N ARG A 50 8.65 -9.16 8.94
CA ARG A 50 8.57 -7.79 9.47
C ARG A 50 9.66 -6.91 8.88
N ILE A 51 9.26 -5.73 8.41
CA ILE A 51 10.19 -4.69 7.96
C ILE A 51 10.52 -3.80 9.17
N PRO A 52 11.80 -3.70 9.58
CA PRO A 52 12.19 -2.86 10.71
C PRO A 52 11.78 -1.40 10.51
N GLY A 53 11.18 -0.79 11.53
CA GLY A 53 10.72 0.60 11.50
C GLY A 53 9.45 0.85 10.69
N ALA A 54 8.81 -0.18 10.12
CA ALA A 54 7.52 -0.04 9.46
C ALA A 54 6.36 0.04 10.46
N VAL A 55 5.40 0.92 10.18
CA VAL A 55 4.09 0.95 10.84
C VAL A 55 3.21 -0.10 10.19
N ASN A 56 2.73 -1.09 10.94
CA ASN A 56 1.87 -2.15 10.42
C ASN A 56 0.39 -1.79 10.64
N LEU A 57 -0.32 -1.50 9.56
CA LEU A 57 -1.75 -1.19 9.52
C LEU A 57 -2.38 -1.87 8.30
N PRO A 58 -2.88 -3.11 8.44
CA PRO A 58 -3.52 -3.79 7.33
C PRO A 58 -4.67 -2.96 6.76
N VAL A 59 -4.95 -3.08 5.46
CA VAL A 59 -5.98 -2.30 4.75
C VAL A 59 -7.28 -2.03 5.55
N PRO A 60 -7.92 -3.03 6.21
CA PRO A 60 -9.16 -2.80 6.96
C PRO A 60 -9.01 -1.94 8.23
N TYR A 61 -7.78 -1.64 8.66
CA TYR A 61 -7.48 -0.85 9.86
C TYR A 61 -7.02 0.56 9.54
N ILE A 62 -6.57 0.86 8.31
CA ILE A 62 -6.01 2.17 7.94
C ILE A 62 -6.95 3.33 8.31
N VAL A 63 -8.24 3.28 7.93
CA VAL A 63 -9.19 4.39 8.16
C VAL A 63 -9.39 4.70 9.62
N ARG A 64 -9.37 3.67 10.47
CA ARG A 64 -9.62 3.81 11.91
C ARG A 64 -8.39 4.30 12.67
N ASN A 65 -7.22 4.23 12.06
CA ASN A 65 -5.93 4.47 12.70
C ASN A 65 -5.08 5.41 11.84
N LEU A 66 -5.69 6.40 11.18
CA LEU A 66 -4.95 7.38 10.39
C LEU A 66 -4.03 8.25 11.26
N ASP A 67 -4.41 8.45 12.52
CA ASP A 67 -3.64 9.23 13.50
C ASP A 67 -2.36 8.52 13.94
N ASP A 68 -2.29 7.19 13.77
CA ASP A 68 -1.11 6.39 14.08
C ASP A 68 -0.02 6.50 13.00
N ILE A 69 -0.30 7.17 11.88
CA ILE A 69 0.66 7.37 10.80
C ILE A 69 1.48 8.65 11.09
N PRO A 70 2.77 8.54 11.47
CA PRO A 70 3.52 9.66 12.04
C PRO A 70 3.92 10.74 11.02
N ALA A 71 3.76 10.50 9.72
CA ALA A 71 4.07 11.49 8.69
C ALA A 71 3.14 11.39 7.48
N ARG A 72 3.04 12.48 6.72
CA ARG A 72 2.21 12.55 5.51
C ARG A 72 2.82 11.85 4.30
N LYS A 73 4.15 11.74 4.22
CA LYS A 73 4.84 11.04 3.13
C LYS A 73 4.99 9.56 3.44
N ILE A 74 4.44 8.72 2.57
CA ILE A 74 4.36 7.27 2.79
C ILE A 74 5.06 6.53 1.67
N HIS A 75 5.84 5.53 2.04
CA HIS A 75 6.21 4.42 1.20
C HIS A 75 5.40 3.19 1.63
N LEU A 76 4.67 2.59 0.69
CA LEU A 76 3.66 1.57 0.99
C LEU A 76 4.16 0.15 0.73
N ILE A 77 4.02 -0.77 1.69
CA ILE A 77 4.33 -2.20 1.51
C ILE A 77 3.02 -2.97 1.36
N CYS A 78 2.89 -3.74 0.28
CA CYS A 78 1.68 -4.50 -0.07
C CYS A 78 2.03 -5.93 -0.49
N ALA A 79 1.10 -6.87 -0.42
CA ALA A 79 1.29 -8.21 -0.97
C ALA A 79 0.81 -8.30 -2.43
N SER A 80 -0.17 -7.48 -2.81
CA SER A 80 -0.84 -7.56 -4.11
C SER A 80 -1.05 -6.19 -4.79
N PRO A 81 -1.22 -6.17 -6.14
CA PRO A 81 -1.68 -4.98 -6.85
C PRO A 81 -3.03 -4.43 -6.36
N LEU A 82 -3.90 -5.31 -5.88
CA LEU A 82 -5.21 -4.95 -5.35
C LEU A 82 -5.08 -4.13 -4.06
N GLU A 83 -4.34 -4.63 -3.09
CA GLU A 83 -4.08 -3.90 -1.84
C GLU A 83 -3.36 -2.59 -2.10
N ARG A 84 -2.38 -2.58 -3.01
CA ARG A 84 -1.71 -1.35 -3.44
C ARG A 84 -2.70 -0.31 -3.96
N ASN A 85 -3.62 -0.70 -4.85
CA ASN A 85 -4.64 0.22 -5.37
C ASN A 85 -5.55 0.73 -4.25
N MET A 86 -6.01 -0.15 -3.37
CA MET A 86 -6.88 0.20 -2.25
C MET A 86 -6.16 1.15 -1.27
N GLY A 87 -4.97 0.78 -0.82
CA GLY A 87 -4.15 1.55 0.11
C GLY A 87 -3.78 2.91 -0.44
N VAL A 88 -3.26 2.98 -1.67
CA VAL A 88 -2.90 4.27 -2.29
C VAL A 88 -4.11 5.20 -2.38
N ARG A 89 -5.24 4.72 -2.91
CA ARG A 89 -6.46 5.55 -3.03
C ARG A 89 -6.95 6.01 -1.66
N LEU A 90 -6.95 5.12 -0.68
CA LEU A 90 -7.42 5.41 0.66
C LEU A 90 -6.55 6.47 1.35
N LEU A 91 -5.24 6.30 1.29
CA LEU A 91 -4.28 7.23 1.89
C LEU A 91 -4.32 8.60 1.20
N GLN A 92 -4.32 8.63 -0.14
CA GLN A 92 -4.42 9.88 -0.90
C GLN A 92 -5.73 10.62 -0.62
N LYS A 93 -6.86 9.90 -0.53
CA LYS A 93 -8.17 10.48 -0.17
C LYS A 93 -8.16 11.11 1.23
N ASN A 94 -7.33 10.62 2.14
CA ASN A 94 -7.17 11.13 3.51
C ASN A 94 -5.98 12.10 3.67
N GLY A 95 -5.48 12.66 2.56
CA GLY A 95 -4.46 13.71 2.58
C GLY A 95 -3.02 13.24 2.77
N PHE A 96 -2.74 11.95 2.60
CA PHE A 96 -1.38 11.41 2.59
C PHE A 96 -0.77 11.41 1.19
N GLN A 97 0.54 11.61 1.12
CA GLN A 97 1.32 11.55 -0.10
C GLN A 97 2.01 10.19 -0.21
N VAL A 98 1.49 9.30 -1.05
CA VAL A 98 2.12 8.02 -1.34
C VAL A 98 3.19 8.20 -2.42
N ALA A 99 4.46 8.16 -2.02
CA ALA A 99 5.62 8.43 -2.87
C ALA A 99 6.09 7.19 -3.67
N GLY A 100 5.75 6.00 -3.19
CA GLY A 100 6.15 4.73 -3.80
C GLY A 100 5.49 3.55 -3.12
N PHE A 101 5.65 2.36 -3.71
CA PHE A 101 5.24 1.11 -3.08
C PHE A 101 6.29 0.00 -3.28
N THR A 102 6.19 -1.06 -2.48
CA THR A 102 6.90 -2.34 -2.65
C THR A 102 5.89 -3.48 -2.60
N LEU A 103 6.08 -4.52 -3.44
CA LEU A 103 5.28 -5.75 -3.41
C LEU A 103 6.10 -6.88 -2.78
N SER A 104 5.63 -7.52 -1.70
CA SER A 104 6.35 -8.65 -1.07
C SER A 104 6.48 -9.84 -2.03
N ASN A 105 5.39 -10.19 -2.71
CA ASN A 105 5.30 -11.41 -3.51
C ASN A 105 5.69 -11.24 -4.99
N LYS A 106 6.17 -10.06 -5.42
CA LYS A 106 6.53 -9.80 -6.83
C LYS A 106 7.77 -8.93 -7.00
N LYS A 107 8.63 -9.32 -7.95
CA LYS A 107 9.80 -8.55 -8.41
C LYS A 107 9.35 -7.20 -8.96
N CYS A 108 9.84 -6.12 -8.39
CA CYS A 108 9.68 -4.79 -8.97
C CYS A 108 10.71 -4.60 -10.10
N GLY A 109 10.23 -4.46 -11.33
CA GLY A 109 11.10 -4.26 -12.49
C GLY A 109 11.99 -5.46 -12.85
N GLY A 110 11.57 -6.70 -12.51
CA GLY A 110 12.28 -7.92 -12.93
C GLY A 110 13.51 -8.30 -12.09
N LYS A 111 13.83 -7.56 -11.03
CA LYS A 111 14.89 -7.92 -10.07
C LYS A 111 14.30 -8.28 -8.71
N GLU A 112 14.90 -9.29 -8.08
CA GLU A 112 14.52 -9.76 -6.75
C GLU A 112 14.65 -8.59 -5.77
N LEU A 113 13.59 -8.34 -5.01
CA LEU A 113 13.72 -7.53 -3.81
C LEU A 113 14.65 -8.32 -2.90
N ALA A 114 15.71 -7.68 -2.40
CA ALA A 114 16.52 -8.24 -1.33
C ALA A 114 15.60 -8.38 -0.12
N CYS A 115 14.91 -9.51 -0.04
CA CYS A 115 14.21 -9.92 1.16
C CYS A 115 15.29 -9.96 2.24
N CYS A 116 15.02 -9.29 3.36
CA CYS A 116 15.97 -9.15 4.45
C CYS A 116 16.63 -10.50 4.74
N HIS A 117 17.96 -10.51 4.81
CA HIS A 117 18.73 -11.69 5.17
C HIS A 117 18.10 -12.37 6.38
N LYS A 118 17.69 -13.63 6.19
CA LYS A 118 17.39 -14.57 7.27
C LYS A 118 18.61 -14.61 8.19
N TYR A 119 18.48 -14.04 9.38
CA TYR A 119 19.33 -14.34 10.53
C TYR A 119 18.47 -15.05 11.56
#